data_AF-A0A4R8A600-F1
#
_entry.id   AF-A0A4R8A600-F1
#
_cell.length_a   1.000
_cell.length_b   1.000
_cell.length_c   1.000
_cell.angle_alpha   90.00
_cell.angle_beta   90.00
_cell.angle_gamma   90.00
#
_symmetry.space_group_name_H-M   'P 1'
#
loop_
_entity.id
_entity.type
_entity.pdbx_description
1 polymer ?
#
loop_
_entity_poly.entity_id
_entity_poly.type
_entity_poly.pdbx_seq_one_letter_code
_entity_poly.pdbx_strand_id
1 'polypeptide(L)'
;MTESLWLYVALVVLVGFERVAELAVSLRNAKWSFAHGGVEFGKGHYPFMVVLHTGLLAGCVVEAIVSGRPFDPKVGWAALVIVLLMQGLRWWCISVLGYQWNTRVIVVPGLSRVTRGPYRLLRHPNYVAVIGEGIALPLVHSAYITAIVFTLLNAPLLAVRIRTEETALGTVLAK
;
A
#
# COMPACT_ATOMS: atom_id res chain seq x y z
N MET A 1 6.14 21.00 -20.74
CA MET A 1 6.38 20.10 -19.59
C MET A 1 7.86 19.77 -19.56
N THR A 2 8.51 19.83 -18.40
CA THR A 2 9.95 19.53 -18.25
C THR A 2 10.20 18.02 -18.35
N GLU A 3 11.43 17.62 -18.66
CA GLU A 3 11.84 16.20 -18.68
C GLU A 3 11.59 15.51 -17.34
N SER A 4 11.91 16.20 -16.23
CA SER A 4 11.67 15.70 -14.86
C SER A 4 10.20 15.34 -14.59
N LEU A 5 9.27 16.14 -15.13
CA LEU A 5 7.84 15.91 -14.95
C LEU A 5 7.37 14.67 -15.73
N TRP A 6 7.89 14.45 -16.93
CA TRP A 6 7.58 13.24 -17.70
C TRP A 6 8.11 11.97 -17.02
N LEU A 7 9.34 12.01 -16.51
CA LEU A 7 9.91 10.90 -15.73
C LEU A 7 9.10 10.63 -14.45
N TYR A 8 8.64 11.69 -13.79
CA TYR A 8 7.78 11.55 -12.62
C TYR A 8 6.41 10.94 -12.96
N VAL A 9 5.76 11.39 -14.03
CA VAL A 9 4.50 10.78 -14.50
C VAL A 9 4.70 9.32 -14.87
N ALA A 10 5.82 8.98 -15.54
CA ALA A 10 6.15 7.60 -15.86
C ALA A 10 6.35 6.75 -14.59
N LEU A 11 7.00 7.28 -13.55
CA LEU A 11 7.10 6.62 -12.25
C LEU A 11 5.71 6.36 -11.63
N VAL A 12 4.82 7.37 -11.61
CA VAL A 12 3.47 7.21 -11.05
C VAL A 12 2.66 6.18 -11.84
N VAL A 13 2.78 6.16 -13.16
CA VAL A 13 2.15 5.15 -14.02
C VAL A 13 2.69 3.75 -13.73
N LEU A 14 4.01 3.61 -13.53
CA LEU A 14 4.63 2.33 -13.16
C LEU A 14 4.10 1.82 -11.82
N VAL A 15 3.99 2.69 -10.81
CA VAL A 15 3.35 2.36 -9.53
C VAL A 15 1.87 1.99 -9.73
N GLY A 16 1.18 2.65 -10.65
CA GLY A 16 -0.18 2.29 -11.05
C GLY A 16 -0.28 0.87 -11.62
N PHE A 17 0.63 0.48 -12.50
CA PHE A 17 0.70 -0.91 -12.99
C PHE A 17 1.00 -1.91 -11.88
N GLU A 18 1.87 -1.54 -10.94
CA GLU A 18 2.16 -2.36 -9.76
C GLU A 18 0.91 -2.55 -8.88
N ARG A 19 0.08 -1.52 -8.69
CA ARG A 19 -1.22 -1.65 -8.00
C ARG A 19 -2.15 -2.65 -8.68
N VAL A 20 -2.17 -2.69 -10.01
CA VAL A 20 -2.95 -3.67 -10.77
C VAL A 20 -2.39 -5.07 -10.56
N ALA A 21 -1.06 -5.24 -10.58
CA ALA A 21 -0.41 -6.52 -10.32
C ALA A 21 -0.70 -7.02 -8.89
N GLU A 22 -0.63 -6.14 -7.89
CA GLU A 22 -1.03 -6.40 -6.51
C GLU A 22 -2.50 -6.86 -6.43
N LEU A 23 -3.41 -6.18 -7.13
CA LEU A 23 -4.81 -6.57 -7.15
C LEU A 23 -5.01 -7.95 -7.79
N ALA A 24 -4.29 -8.27 -8.87
CA ALA A 24 -4.35 -9.59 -9.51
C ALA A 24 -3.87 -10.70 -8.55
N VAL A 25 -2.75 -10.48 -7.85
CA VAL A 25 -2.26 -11.40 -6.81
C VAL A 25 -3.29 -11.53 -5.68
N SER A 26 -3.89 -10.42 -5.25
CA SER A 26 -4.89 -10.38 -4.19
C SER A 26 -6.15 -11.17 -4.57
N LEU A 27 -6.63 -11.04 -5.81
CA LEU A 27 -7.77 -11.81 -6.30
C LEU A 27 -7.48 -13.31 -6.37
N ARG A 28 -6.29 -13.69 -6.86
CA ARG A 28 -5.85 -15.10 -6.88
C ARG A 28 -5.80 -15.69 -5.47
N ASN A 29 -5.20 -14.96 -4.55
CA ASN A 29 -5.08 -15.37 -3.15
C ASN A 29 -6.44 -15.40 -2.46
N ALA A 30 -7.34 -14.45 -2.74
CA ALA A 30 -8.70 -14.46 -2.20
C ALA A 30 -9.46 -15.73 -2.62
N LYS A 31 -9.37 -16.09 -3.91
CA LYS A 31 -9.97 -17.32 -4.43
C LYS A 31 -9.43 -18.55 -3.69
N TRP A 32 -8.11 -18.62 -3.49
CA TRP A 32 -7.50 -19.70 -2.71
C TRP A 32 -8.03 -19.70 -1.28
N SER A 33 -8.03 -18.56 -0.59
CA SER A 33 -8.47 -18.46 0.81
C SER A 33 -9.93 -18.87 0.99
N PHE A 34 -10.84 -18.40 0.14
CA PHE A 34 -12.25 -18.80 0.21
C PHE A 34 -12.47 -20.29 -0.06
N ALA A 35 -11.71 -20.88 -1.00
CA ALA A 35 -11.77 -22.32 -1.25
C ALA A 35 -11.32 -23.17 -0.03
N HIS A 36 -10.58 -22.58 0.91
CA HIS A 36 -10.11 -23.22 2.14
C HIS A 36 -10.88 -22.75 3.38
N GLY A 37 -12.08 -22.19 3.22
CA GLY A 37 -12.92 -21.75 4.35
C GLY A 37 -12.56 -20.38 4.90
N GLY A 38 -11.85 -19.55 4.13
CA GLY A 38 -11.50 -18.18 4.48
C GLY A 38 -12.73 -17.32 4.79
N VAL A 39 -12.66 -16.58 5.89
CA VAL A 39 -13.69 -15.64 6.32
C VAL A 39 -13.19 -14.22 6.08
N GLU A 40 -13.98 -13.40 5.39
CA GLU A 40 -13.65 -12.01 5.10
C GLU A 40 -14.20 -11.07 6.17
N PHE A 41 -13.34 -10.18 6.68
CA PHE A 41 -13.64 -9.17 7.67
C PHE A 41 -13.45 -7.77 7.10
N GLY A 42 -14.16 -6.77 7.63
CA GLY A 42 -13.88 -5.37 7.31
C GLY A 42 -14.20 -4.94 5.88
N LYS A 43 -15.22 -5.54 5.25
CA LYS A 43 -15.64 -5.18 3.88
C LYS A 43 -15.95 -3.69 3.72
N GLY A 44 -16.45 -3.05 4.77
CA GLY A 44 -16.89 -1.64 4.75
C GLY A 44 -15.79 -0.62 4.46
N HIS A 45 -14.56 -0.84 4.96
CA HIS A 45 -13.46 0.12 4.75
C HIS A 45 -12.64 -0.15 3.48
N TYR A 46 -12.80 -1.30 2.82
CA TYR A 46 -12.03 -1.65 1.64
C TYR A 46 -12.24 -0.70 0.44
N PRO A 47 -13.47 -0.30 0.08
CA PRO A 47 -13.67 0.67 -1.01
C PRO A 47 -12.97 2.01 -0.74
N PHE A 48 -12.96 2.48 0.50
CA PHE A 48 -12.26 3.71 0.89
C PHE A 48 -10.75 3.59 0.70
N MET A 49 -10.16 2.42 0.97
CA MET A 49 -8.74 2.17 0.67
C MET A 49 -8.46 2.29 -0.83
N VAL A 50 -9.32 1.69 -1.67
CA VAL A 50 -9.17 1.75 -3.13
C VAL A 50 -9.26 3.20 -3.62
N VAL A 51 -10.29 3.94 -3.20
CA VAL A 51 -10.48 5.36 -3.56
C VAL A 51 -9.30 6.20 -3.11
N LEU A 52 -8.84 6.03 -1.87
CA LEU A 52 -7.73 6.81 -1.34
C LEU A 52 -6.42 6.58 -2.09
N HIS A 53 -6.08 5.33 -2.42
CA HIS A 53 -4.85 5.01 -3.15
C HIS A 53 -4.94 5.39 -4.63
N THR A 54 -6.13 5.31 -5.23
CA THR A 54 -6.36 5.83 -6.59
C THR A 54 -6.24 7.35 -6.60
N GLY A 55 -6.82 8.00 -5.60
CA GLY A 55 -6.74 9.44 -5.38
C GLY A 55 -5.31 9.92 -5.12
N LEU A 56 -4.47 9.12 -4.44
CA LEU A 56 -3.04 9.39 -4.29
C LEU A 56 -2.34 9.49 -5.66
N LEU A 57 -2.52 8.49 -6.52
CA LEU A 57 -1.87 8.46 -7.84
C LEU A 57 -2.37 9.60 -8.74
N ALA A 58 -3.68 9.83 -8.76
CA ALA A 58 -4.28 10.94 -9.50
C ALA A 58 -3.79 12.29 -8.95
N GLY A 59 -3.77 12.45 -7.63
CA GLY A 59 -3.30 13.66 -6.93
C GLY A 59 -1.84 13.98 -7.23
N CYS A 60 -0.96 12.96 -7.26
CA CYS A 60 0.44 13.10 -7.63
C CYS A 60 0.59 13.76 -9.01
N VAL A 61 -0.10 13.21 -10.02
CA VAL A 61 -0.02 13.73 -11.40
C VAL A 61 -0.66 15.11 -11.50
N VAL A 62 -1.87 15.28 -10.97
CA VAL A 62 -2.62 16.55 -11.05
C VAL A 62 -1.86 17.67 -10.34
N GLU A 63 -1.40 17.45 -9.10
CA GLU A 63 -0.67 18.49 -8.36
C GLU A 63 0.66 18.83 -9.01
N ALA A 64 1.43 17.84 -9.50
CA ALA A 64 2.69 18.12 -10.17
C ALA A 64 2.51 18.96 -11.44
N ILE A 65 1.44 18.71 -12.21
CA ILE A 65 1.11 19.49 -13.42
C ILE A 65 0.60 20.90 -13.05
N VAL A 66 -0.36 20.99 -12.13
CA VAL A 66 -1.04 22.25 -11.80
C VAL A 66 -0.16 23.20 -10.99
N SER A 67 0.61 22.68 -10.04
CA SER A 67 1.47 23.53 -9.20
C SER A 67 2.68 24.08 -9.94
N GLY A 68 3.11 23.43 -11.03
CA GLY A 68 4.27 23.82 -11.83
C GLY A 68 5.59 23.87 -11.03
N ARG A 69 5.62 23.27 -9.83
CA ARG A 69 6.80 23.31 -8.96
C ARG A 69 7.96 22.57 -9.63
N PRO A 70 9.18 23.12 -9.62
CA PRO A 70 10.34 22.43 -10.17
C PRO A 70 10.70 21.22 -9.30
N PHE A 71 11.37 20.26 -9.92
CA PHE A 71 12.00 19.15 -9.21
C PHE A 71 13.11 19.69 -8.28
N ASP A 72 13.00 19.41 -6.98
CA ASP A 72 14.07 19.65 -6.01
C ASP A 72 14.94 18.38 -5.92
N PRO A 73 16.21 18.40 -6.36
CA PRO A 73 17.05 17.20 -6.34
C PRO A 73 17.24 16.59 -4.95
N LYS A 74 17.33 17.40 -3.88
CA LYS A 74 17.57 16.87 -2.54
C LYS A 74 16.37 16.08 -2.04
N VAL A 75 15.18 16.68 -2.18
CA VAL A 75 13.93 16.04 -1.74
C VAL A 75 13.54 14.92 -2.68
N GLY A 76 13.63 15.15 -4.00
CA GLY A 76 13.17 14.24 -5.03
C GLY A 76 13.96 12.93 -5.06
N TRP A 77 15.30 12.98 -4.99
CA TRP A 77 16.12 11.76 -4.95
C TRP A 77 15.95 10.99 -3.64
N ALA A 78 15.89 11.68 -2.50
CA ALA A 78 15.64 11.03 -1.22
C ALA A 78 14.27 10.33 -1.20
N ALA A 79 13.23 11.02 -1.68
CA ALA A 79 11.90 10.47 -1.82
C ALA A 79 11.86 9.27 -2.77
N LEU A 80 12.56 9.33 -3.92
CA LEU A 80 12.62 8.22 -4.86
C LEU A 80 13.25 6.98 -4.23
N VAL A 81 14.36 7.12 -3.50
CA VAL A 81 14.99 6.01 -2.78
C VAL A 81 14.00 5.39 -1.78
N ILE A 82 13.25 6.22 -1.05
CA ILE A 82 12.22 5.72 -0.12
C ILE A 82 11.13 4.96 -0.89
N VAL A 83 10.62 5.48 -2.01
CA VAL A 83 9.63 4.78 -2.84
C VAL A 83 10.14 3.39 -3.23
N LEU A 84 11.36 3.29 -3.76
CA LEU A 84 11.96 2.02 -4.19
C LEU A 84 12.12 1.04 -3.02
N LEU A 85 12.57 1.53 -1.85
CA LEU A 85 12.66 0.71 -0.64
C LEU A 85 11.29 0.21 -0.18
N MET A 86 10.25 1.04 -0.24
CA MET A 86 8.90 0.66 0.14
C MET A 86 8.29 -0.36 -0.84
N GLN A 87 8.55 -0.25 -2.14
CA GLN A 87 8.15 -1.29 -3.10
C GLN A 87 8.88 -2.61 -2.84
N GLY A 88 10.19 -2.56 -2.59
CA GLY A 88 10.96 -3.73 -2.20
C GLY A 88 10.40 -4.40 -0.95
N LEU A 89 10.10 -3.61 0.09
CA LEU A 89 9.47 -4.10 1.32
C LEU A 89 8.09 -4.72 1.06
N ARG A 90 7.27 -4.10 0.22
CA ARG A 90 5.93 -4.58 -0.14
C ARG A 90 6.00 -5.94 -0.82
N TRP A 91 6.82 -6.09 -1.85
CA TRP A 91 6.97 -7.37 -2.54
C TRP A 91 7.65 -8.44 -1.69
N TRP A 92 8.52 -8.04 -0.76
CA TRP A 92 9.03 -8.95 0.27
C TRP A 92 7.91 -9.44 1.19
N CYS A 93 6.98 -8.57 1.60
CA CYS A 93 5.80 -8.99 2.38
C CYS A 93 4.89 -9.93 1.58
N ILE A 94 4.59 -9.58 0.32
CA ILE A 94 3.76 -10.39 -0.59
C ILE A 94 4.35 -11.79 -0.77
N SER A 95 5.64 -11.87 -1.08
CA SER A 95 6.33 -13.15 -1.29
C SER A 95 6.41 -13.99 -0.02
N VAL A 96 6.67 -13.37 1.13
CA VAL A 96 6.75 -14.07 2.42
C VAL A 96 5.40 -14.62 2.86
N LEU A 97 4.31 -13.84 2.73
CA LEU A 97 2.96 -14.29 3.08
C LEU A 97 2.38 -15.28 2.06
N GLY A 98 2.80 -15.21 0.79
CA GLY A 98 2.32 -16.08 -0.27
C GLY A 98 0.81 -15.98 -0.44
N TYR A 99 0.11 -17.11 -0.36
CA TYR A 99 -1.35 -17.20 -0.49
C TYR A 99 -2.12 -16.51 0.65
N GLN A 100 -1.47 -16.27 1.81
CA GLN A 100 -2.08 -15.54 2.93
C GLN A 100 -2.12 -14.03 2.70
N TRP A 101 -1.39 -13.51 1.71
CA TRP A 101 -1.42 -12.08 1.41
C TRP A 101 -2.71 -11.70 0.69
N ASN A 102 -3.39 -10.67 1.19
CA ASN A 102 -4.56 -10.12 0.53
C ASN A 102 -4.73 -8.64 0.86
N THR A 103 -5.27 -7.87 -0.09
CA THR A 103 -5.66 -6.47 0.14
C THR A 103 -6.95 -6.37 0.99
N ARG A 104 -7.76 -7.43 1.03
CA ARG A 104 -8.92 -7.62 1.93
C ARG A 104 -8.48 -8.33 3.21
N VAL A 105 -9.22 -8.22 4.31
CA VAL A 105 -8.89 -9.01 5.51
C VAL A 105 -9.57 -10.36 5.35
N ILE A 106 -8.84 -11.38 4.92
CA ILE A 106 -9.36 -12.74 4.80
C ILE A 106 -8.52 -13.64 5.70
N VAL A 107 -9.15 -14.29 6.67
CA VAL A 107 -8.49 -15.22 7.58
C VAL A 107 -8.99 -16.62 7.33
N VAL A 108 -8.07 -17.55 7.09
CA VAL A 108 -8.37 -18.97 6.90
C VAL A 108 -8.18 -19.69 8.24
N PRO A 109 -9.22 -20.33 8.80
CA PRO A 109 -9.10 -21.09 10.05
C PRO A 109 -8.01 -22.16 9.98
N GLY A 110 -7.26 -22.33 11.07
CA GLY A 110 -6.19 -23.34 11.18
C GLY A 110 -4.85 -22.97 10.53
N LEU A 111 -4.73 -21.83 9.83
CA LEU A 111 -3.43 -21.35 9.36
C LEU A 111 -2.67 -20.60 10.44
N SER A 112 -1.38 -20.91 10.63
CA SER A 112 -0.50 -20.19 11.55
C SER A 112 -0.08 -18.82 11.00
N ARG A 113 0.10 -17.82 11.89
CA ARG A 113 0.72 -16.54 11.53
C ARG A 113 2.12 -16.75 10.96
N VAL A 114 2.44 -16.00 9.90
CA VAL A 114 3.79 -15.98 9.33
C VAL A 114 4.70 -15.10 10.18
N THR A 115 5.83 -15.65 10.65
CA THR A 115 6.80 -14.97 11.53
C THR A 115 8.20 -14.85 10.93
N ARG A 116 8.34 -15.09 9.62
CA ARG A 116 9.61 -15.00 8.88
C ARG A 116 9.72 -13.70 8.08
N GLY A 117 10.92 -13.41 7.57
CA GLY A 117 11.16 -12.20 6.77
C GLY A 117 10.90 -10.92 7.55
N PRO A 118 10.23 -9.90 6.97
CA PRO A 118 10.00 -8.64 7.67
C PRO A 118 9.04 -8.79 8.87
N TYR A 119 8.25 -9.87 8.90
CA TYR A 119 7.32 -10.19 9.99
C TYR A 119 8.02 -10.66 11.27
N ARG A 120 9.33 -10.92 11.23
CA ARG A 120 10.14 -11.17 12.44
C ARG A 120 10.37 -9.89 13.25
N LEU A 121 10.36 -8.74 12.58
CA LEU A 121 10.68 -7.44 13.18
C LEU A 121 9.43 -6.64 13.51
N LEU A 122 8.41 -6.69 12.64
CA LEU A 122 7.19 -5.91 12.76
C LEU A 122 5.96 -6.80 12.54
N ARG A 123 4.85 -6.48 13.20
CA ARG A 123 3.58 -7.21 13.00
C ARG A 123 2.96 -6.92 11.63
N HIS A 124 3.06 -5.67 11.17
CA HIS A 124 2.48 -5.23 9.89
C HIS A 124 3.47 -4.43 9.03
N PRO A 125 4.58 -5.04 8.57
CA PRO A 125 5.57 -4.37 7.72
C PRO A 125 4.98 -3.85 6.40
N ASN A 126 3.95 -4.50 5.86
CA ASN A 126 3.25 -4.03 4.65
C ASN A 126 2.62 -2.63 4.84
N TYR A 127 2.17 -2.31 6.05
CA TYR A 127 1.60 -0.99 6.34
C TYR A 127 2.66 0.10 6.47
N VAL A 128 3.90 -0.25 6.83
CA VAL A 128 5.05 0.66 6.72
C VAL A 128 5.29 1.01 5.25
N ALA A 129 5.23 0.03 4.36
CA ALA A 129 5.35 0.28 2.92
C ALA A 129 4.26 1.20 2.39
N VAL A 130 3.01 1.03 2.83
CA VAL A 130 1.88 1.90 2.45
C VAL A 130 2.09 3.34 2.93
N ILE A 131 2.47 3.54 4.20
CA ILE A 131 2.69 4.88 4.75
C ILE A 131 3.88 5.55 4.06
N GLY A 132 5.01 4.85 3.95
CA GLY A 132 6.23 5.38 3.35
C GLY A 132 6.03 5.78 1.88
N GLU A 133 5.38 4.93 1.09
CA GLU A 133 5.06 5.23 -0.32
C GLU A 133 4.09 6.41 -0.42
N GLY A 134 3.04 6.44 0.41
CA GLY A 134 2.04 7.50 0.41
C GLY A 134 2.59 8.89 0.69
N ILE A 135 3.66 8.98 1.48
CA ILE A 135 4.40 10.21 1.75
C ILE A 135 5.42 10.47 0.65
N ALA A 136 6.23 9.47 0.30
CA ALA A 136 7.39 9.67 -0.57
C ALA A 136 7.02 9.86 -2.04
N LEU A 137 6.03 9.13 -2.56
CA LEU A 137 5.67 9.20 -3.99
C LEU A 137 5.24 10.61 -4.43
N PRO A 138 4.39 11.35 -3.69
CA PRO A 138 4.10 12.75 -4.03
C PRO A 138 5.35 13.64 -3.91
N LEU A 139 6.20 13.40 -2.91
CA LEU A 139 7.38 14.23 -2.65
C LEU A 139 8.49 14.10 -3.70
N VAL A 140 8.48 13.04 -4.53
CA VAL A 140 9.43 12.92 -5.66
C VAL A 140 9.37 14.15 -6.58
N HIS A 141 8.20 14.77 -6.74
CA HIS A 141 8.03 15.99 -7.53
C HIS A 141 7.30 17.10 -6.74
N SER A 142 7.58 17.18 -5.44
CA SER A 142 7.13 18.28 -4.56
C SER A 142 5.60 18.45 -4.48
N ALA A 143 4.83 17.36 -4.60
CA ALA A 143 3.38 17.35 -4.43
C ALA A 143 2.99 17.27 -2.93
N TYR A 144 3.31 18.34 -2.19
CA TYR A 144 3.12 18.40 -0.73
C TYR A 144 1.66 18.29 -0.29
N ILE A 145 0.72 18.84 -1.07
CA ILE A 145 -0.71 18.82 -0.71
C ILE A 145 -1.22 17.38 -0.75
N THR A 146 -0.88 16.64 -1.80
CA THR A 146 -1.21 15.23 -1.98
C THR A 146 -0.61 14.39 -0.85
N ALA A 147 0.67 14.60 -0.50
CA ALA A 147 1.30 13.89 0.63
C ALA A 147 0.56 14.13 1.95
N ILE A 148 0.23 15.39 2.27
CA ILE A 148 -0.46 15.75 3.51
C ILE A 148 -1.87 15.17 3.54
N VAL A 149 -2.66 15.40 2.49
CA VAL A 149 -4.05 14.93 2.39
C VAL A 149 -4.10 13.40 2.46
N PHE A 150 -3.24 12.71 1.71
CA PHE A 150 -3.17 11.25 1.78
C PHE A 150 -2.83 10.79 3.19
N THR A 151 -1.83 11.39 3.84
CA THR A 151 -1.40 11.00 5.19
C THR A 151 -2.53 11.16 6.21
N LEU A 152 -3.22 12.31 6.19
CA LEU A 152 -4.31 12.60 7.11
C LEU A 152 -5.52 11.68 6.92
N LEU A 153 -5.82 11.29 5.68
CA LEU A 153 -6.92 10.36 5.39
C LEU A 153 -6.51 8.89 5.62
N ASN A 154 -5.27 8.54 5.32
CA ASN A 154 -4.76 7.17 5.44
C ASN A 154 -4.58 6.76 6.91
N ALA A 155 -4.15 7.67 7.78
CA ALA A 155 -3.93 7.37 9.20
C ALA A 155 -5.15 6.74 9.91
N PRO A 156 -6.36 7.35 9.93
CA PRO A 156 -7.53 6.76 10.57
C PRO A 156 -8.01 5.49 9.85
N LEU A 157 -7.95 5.47 8.52
CA LEU A 157 -8.38 4.33 7.72
C LEU A 157 -7.51 3.09 8.00
N LEU A 158 -6.20 3.29 8.08
CA LEU A 158 -5.23 2.26 8.40
C LEU A 158 -5.36 1.80 9.86
N ALA A 159 -5.68 2.70 10.79
CA ALA A 159 -5.96 2.33 12.17
C ALA A 159 -7.19 1.40 12.27
N VAL A 160 -8.28 1.69 11.56
CA VAL A 160 -9.46 0.80 11.47
C VAL A 160 -9.09 -0.54 10.86
N ARG A 161 -8.30 -0.52 9.78
CA ARG A 161 -7.82 -1.73 9.10
C ARG A 161 -6.99 -2.62 10.02
N ILE A 162 -5.98 -2.06 10.70
CA ILE A 162 -5.10 -2.79 11.63
C ILE A 162 -5.91 -3.41 12.77
N ARG A 163 -6.83 -2.66 13.38
CA ARG A 163 -7.70 -3.18 14.44
C ARG A 163 -8.54 -4.35 13.94
N THR A 164 -9.13 -4.22 12.76
CA THR A 164 -9.94 -5.29 12.16
C THR A 164 -9.12 -6.56 11.92
N GLU A 165 -7.91 -6.41 11.38
CA GLU A 165 -6.99 -7.53 11.13
C GLU A 165 -6.58 -8.22 12.42
N GLU A 166 -6.17 -7.47 13.44
CA GLU A 166 -5.76 -8.04 14.72
C GLU A 166 -6.93 -8.71 15.46
N THR A 167 -8.13 -8.13 15.42
CA THR A 167 -9.34 -8.78 15.96
C THR A 167 -9.66 -10.08 15.21
N ALA A 168 -9.60 -10.07 13.88
CA ALA A 168 -9.88 -11.25 13.05
C ALA A 168 -8.87 -12.38 13.32
N LEU A 169 -7.57 -12.05 13.38
CA LEU A 169 -6.54 -13.01 13.73
C LEU A 169 -6.70 -13.51 15.16
N GLY A 170 -7.10 -12.66 16.11
CA GLY A 170 -7.35 -13.07 17.50
C GLY A 170 -8.55 -14.01 17.68
N THR A 171 -9.61 -13.84 16.87
CA THR A 171 -10.82 -14.69 16.97
C THR A 171 -10.67 -16.03 16.27
N VAL A 172 -9.91 -16.08 15.17
CA VAL A 172 -9.80 -17.29 14.32
C VAL A 172 -8.61 -18.16 14.72
N LEU A 173 -7.54 -17.60 15.32
CA LEU A 173 -6.38 -18.38 15.78
C LEU A 173 -6.50 -18.89 17.22
N ALA A 174 -7.43 -18.34 18.01
CA ALA A 174 -7.69 -18.79 19.38
C ALA A 174 -8.69 -19.95 19.45
N LYS A 175 -9.19 -20.42 18.30
CA LYS A 175 -10.03 -21.61 18.15
C LYS A 175 -9.26 -22.67 17.39
#